data_AF-A0A392R924-F1
#
_entry.id   AF-A0A392R924-F1
#
_cell.length_a   1.000
_cell.length_b   1.000
_cell.length_c   1.000
_cell.angle_alpha   90.00
_cell.angle_beta   90.00
_cell.angle_gamma   90.00
#
_symmetry.space_group_name_H-M   'P 1'
#
loop_
_entity.id
_entity.type
_entity.pdbx_description
1 polymer ?
#
loop_
_entity_poly.entity_id
_entity_poly.type
_entity_poly.pdbx_seq_one_letter_code
_entity_poly.pdbx_strand_id
1 'polypeptide(L)'
;CDLTAKRQLWQTLLMSKGGFGGGAWCVLGDFNAVLHSDERRGLNQHNPSSPPAEIAEFRDFVVNMDLTDIPVLGRKFTWFHSNGITMSRIDRVLVSDDWLSLGDN
;
A
#
# COMPACT_ATOMS: atom_id res chain seq x y z
N CYS A 1 -8.47 0.88 -14.27
CA CYS A 1 -7.70 1.21 -13.05
C CYS A 1 -6.85 2.43 -13.40
N ASP A 2 -7.00 3.54 -12.69
CA ASP A 2 -6.33 4.80 -13.03
C ASP A 2 -4.98 4.89 -12.32
N LEU A 3 -3.92 4.46 -13.00
CA LEU A 3 -2.55 4.54 -12.48
C LEU A 3 -2.09 6.01 -12.32
N THR A 4 -2.63 6.93 -13.12
CA THR A 4 -2.28 8.35 -13.05
C THR A 4 -2.77 8.97 -11.75
N ALA A 5 -4.03 8.74 -11.37
CA ALA A 5 -4.57 9.22 -10.10
C ALA A 5 -3.81 8.64 -8.89
N LYS A 6 -3.44 7.36 -8.94
CA LYS A 6 -2.62 6.72 -7.89
C LYS A 6 -1.25 7.39 -7.74
N ARG A 7 -0.53 7.59 -8.85
CA ARG A 7 0.75 8.31 -8.85
C ARG A 7 0.61 9.70 -8.25
N GLN A 8 -0.46 10.43 -8.58
CA GLN A 8 -0.70 11.77 -8.04
C GLN A 8 -0.88 11.75 -6.52
N LEU A 9 -1.64 10.80 -5.99
CA LEU A 9 -1.78 10.60 -4.54
C LEU A 9 -0.42 10.32 -3.88
N TRP A 10 0.33 9.35 -4.41
CA TRP A 10 1.64 8.95 -3.89
C TRP A 10 2.65 10.11 -3.89
N GLN A 11 2.70 10.88 -4.98
CA GLN A 11 3.55 12.07 -5.08
C GLN A 11 3.13 13.16 -4.09
N THR A 12 1.82 13.37 -3.89
CA THR A 12 1.32 14.36 -2.93
C THR A 12 1.73 14.00 -1.50
N LEU A 13 1.68 12.72 -1.13
CA LEU A 13 2.13 12.23 0.17
C LEU A 13 3.65 12.39 0.35
N LEU A 14 4.44 12.07 -0.68
CA LEU A 14 5.89 12.29 -0.68
C LEU A 14 6.26 13.77 -0.50
N MET A 15 5.59 14.66 -1.24
CA MET A 15 5.78 16.10 -1.11
C MET A 15 5.37 16.61 0.27
N SER A 16 4.29 16.06 0.84
CA SER A 16 3.86 16.38 2.20
C SER A 16 4.93 15.97 3.21
N LYS A 17 5.51 14.77 3.09
CA LYS A 17 6.61 14.32 3.96
C LYS A 17 7.83 15.22 3.85
N GLY A 18 8.21 15.63 2.64
CA GLY A 18 9.29 16.60 2.43
C GLY A 18 9.02 17.98 3.01
N GLY A 19 7.76 18.43 3.03
CA GLY A 19 7.36 19.74 3.54
C GLY A 19 7.17 19.82 5.05
N PHE A 20 6.58 18.78 5.66
CA PHE A 20 6.36 18.73 7.12
C PHE A 20 7.58 18.22 7.91
N GLY A 21 8.51 17.53 7.25
CA GLY A 21 9.76 17.05 7.85
C GLY A 21 9.66 15.65 8.48
N GLY A 22 10.71 15.28 9.22
CA GLY A 22 10.80 14.01 9.95
C GLY A 22 9.84 13.92 11.15
N GLY A 23 9.65 12.71 11.67
CA GLY A 23 8.79 12.44 12.82
C GLY A 23 7.90 11.21 12.67
N ALA A 24 6.95 11.07 13.59
CA ALA A 24 5.97 10.00 13.60
C ALA A 24 4.92 10.21 12.50
N TRP A 25 4.94 9.33 11.49
CA TRP A 25 3.98 9.31 10.39
C TRP A 25 3.11 8.06 10.49
N CYS A 26 1.81 8.24 10.28
CA CYS A 26 0.84 7.16 10.10
C CYS A 26 -0.06 7.54 8.94
N VAL A 27 0.00 6.75 7.86
CA VAL A 27 -0.84 6.93 6.67
C VAL A 27 -1.75 5.71 6.57
N LEU A 28 -3.05 5.94 6.67
CA LEU A 28 -4.06 4.89 6.61
C LEU A 28 -5.11 5.20 5.55
N GLY A 29 -5.59 4.17 4.85
CA GLY A 29 -6.66 4.32 3.86
C GLY A 29 -6.63 3.28 2.75
N ASP A 30 -7.47 3.50 1.75
CA ASP A 30 -7.60 2.66 0.56
C ASP A 30 -6.63 3.11 -0.55
N PHE A 31 -5.43 2.54 -0.58
CA PHE A 31 -4.46 2.87 -1.63
C PHE A 31 -4.88 2.35 -3.01
N ASN A 32 -5.91 1.49 -3.05
CA ASN A 32 -6.40 0.82 -4.24
C ASN A 32 -5.30 0.05 -5.00
N ALA A 33 -4.20 -0.29 -4.32
CA ALA A 33 -2.98 -0.88 -4.87
C ALA A 33 -2.46 -2.01 -3.95
N VAL A 34 -1.79 -2.99 -4.55
CA VAL A 34 -1.22 -4.14 -3.84
C VAL A 34 0.31 -4.04 -3.81
N LEU A 35 0.96 -4.43 -2.71
CA LEU A 35 2.43 -4.46 -2.57
C LEU A 35 3.04 -5.73 -3.15
N HIS A 36 2.27 -6.82 -3.14
CA HIS A 36 2.70 -8.12 -3.63
C HIS A 36 1.63 -8.77 -4.52
N SER A 37 2.06 -9.60 -5.47
CA SER A 37 1.14 -10.23 -6.43
C SER A 37 0.16 -11.19 -5.77
N ASP A 38 0.51 -11.79 -4.63
CA ASP A 38 -0.32 -12.72 -3.84
C ASP A 38 -1.41 -11.99 -3.02
N GLU A 39 -1.29 -10.68 -2.85
CA GLU A 39 -2.31 -9.83 -2.23
C GLU A 39 -3.47 -9.51 -3.19
N ARG A 40 -3.42 -10.01 -4.43
CA ARG A 40 -4.53 -10.02 -5.38
C ARG A 40 -4.86 -11.48 -5.69
N ARG A 41 -6.16 -11.82 -5.77
CA ARG A 41 -6.65 -13.13 -6.22
C ARG A 41 -7.81 -12.90 -7.18
N GLY A 42 -7.90 -13.69 -8.26
CA GLY A 42 -9.00 -13.60 -9.23
C GLY A 42 -8.79 -14.45 -10.48
N LEU A 43 -9.77 -14.43 -11.38
CA LEU A 43 -9.84 -15.32 -12.56
C LEU A 43 -8.70 -15.14 -13.58
N ASN A 44 -8.08 -13.95 -13.62
CA ASN A 44 -7.05 -13.59 -14.61
C ASN A 44 -5.65 -13.41 -13.99
N GLN A 45 -5.29 -14.17 -12.94
CA GLN A 45 -3.90 -14.22 -12.47
C GLN A 45 -3.02 -14.99 -13.47
N HIS A 46 -2.75 -14.40 -14.62
CA HIS A 46 -1.58 -14.77 -15.41
C HIS A 46 -0.38 -14.31 -14.62
N ASN A 47 0.50 -15.25 -14.25
CA ASN A 47 1.72 -14.99 -13.52
C ASN A 47 2.73 -14.40 -14.52
N PRO A 48 2.90 -13.07 -14.62
CA PRO A 48 3.91 -12.52 -15.50
C PRO A 48 5.26 -12.76 -14.83
N SER A 49 6.32 -12.94 -15.61
CA SER A 49 7.70 -13.05 -15.09
C SER A 49 8.17 -11.79 -14.33
N SER A 50 7.37 -10.72 -14.33
CA SER A 50 7.63 -9.46 -13.63
C SER A 50 6.35 -8.91 -12.99
N PRO A 51 6.45 -8.21 -11.85
CA PRO A 51 5.29 -7.57 -11.24
C PRO A 51 4.70 -6.52 -12.20
N PRO A 52 3.36 -6.37 -12.26
CA PRO A 52 2.74 -5.25 -12.95
C PRO A 52 3.35 -3.92 -12.49
N ALA A 53 3.52 -2.96 -13.40
CA ALA A 53 4.13 -1.65 -13.12
C ALA A 53 3.52 -0.96 -11.88
N GLU A 54 2.21 -1.08 -11.69
CA GLU A 54 1.50 -0.58 -10.51
C GLU A 54 2.06 -1.12 -9.18
N ILE A 55 2.38 -2.42 -9.10
CA ILE A 55 2.93 -3.04 -7.89
C ILE A 55 4.34 -2.52 -7.61
N ALA A 56 5.16 -2.42 -8.66
CA ALA A 56 6.53 -1.91 -8.54
C ALA A 56 6.51 -0.45 -8.05
N GLU A 57 5.71 0.41 -8.68
CA GLU A 57 5.64 1.82 -8.31
C GLU A 57 5.03 2.05 -6.93
N PHE A 58 4.04 1.24 -6.53
CA PHE A 58 3.48 1.35 -5.19
C PHE A 58 4.51 0.93 -4.13
N ARG A 59 5.29 -0.12 -4.40
CA ARG A 59 6.39 -0.53 -3.51
C ARG A 59 7.46 0.56 -3.42
N ASP A 60 7.86 1.14 -4.55
CA ASP A 60 8.83 2.23 -4.57
C ASP A 60 8.31 3.45 -3.80
N PHE A 61 7.02 3.78 -3.90
CA PHE A 61 6.39 4.82 -3.09
C PHE A 61 6.52 4.53 -1.58
N VAL A 62 6.20 3.32 -1.13
CA VAL A 62 6.29 2.96 0.30
C VAL A 62 7.73 3.03 0.80
N VAL A 63 8.69 2.55 0.00
CA VAL A 63 10.13 2.64 0.31
C VAL A 63 10.59 4.11 0.37
N ASN A 64 10.22 4.93 -0.61
CA ASN A 64 10.60 6.35 -0.64
C ASN A 64 9.96 7.17 0.48
N MET A 65 8.79 6.74 0.97
CA MET A 65 8.16 7.31 2.14
C MET A 65 8.81 6.85 3.44
N ASP A 66 9.70 5.86 3.44
CA ASP A 66 10.30 5.28 4.65
C ASP A 66 9.23 4.89 5.67
N LEU A 67 8.26 4.08 5.21
CA LEU A 67 7.16 3.56 6.02
C LEU A 67 7.09 2.03 5.96
N THR A 68 6.68 1.45 7.07
CA THR A 68 6.44 0.02 7.24
C THR A 68 4.95 -0.28 7.09
N ASP A 69 4.58 -1.25 6.24
CA ASP A 69 3.21 -1.77 6.15
C ASP A 69 2.89 -2.64 7.37
N ILE A 70 1.93 -2.21 8.19
CA ILE A 70 1.51 -2.97 9.35
C ILE A 70 0.77 -4.24 8.91
N PRO A 71 1.19 -5.43 9.37
CA PRO A 71 0.53 -6.67 9.01
C PRO A 71 -0.90 -6.70 9.55
N VAL A 72 -1.83 -7.14 8.71
CA VAL A 72 -3.21 -7.37 9.13
C VAL A 72 -3.31 -8.62 10.00
N LEU A 73 -3.99 -8.50 11.14
CA LEU A 73 -4.38 -9.64 11.96
C LEU A 73 -5.70 -10.22 11.43
N GLY A 74 -5.72 -11.52 11.12
CA GLY A 74 -6.91 -12.21 10.64
C GLY A 74 -7.11 -12.16 9.13
N ARG A 75 -8.11 -11.41 8.64
CA ARG A 75 -8.48 -11.39 7.22
C ARG A 75 -7.41 -10.70 6.38
N LYS A 76 -6.75 -11.46 5.51
CA LYS A 76 -5.67 -10.98 4.64
C LYS A 76 -6.11 -10.02 3.52
N PHE A 77 -7.37 -10.08 3.10
CA PHE A 77 -7.93 -9.24 2.04
C PHE A 77 -8.92 -8.25 2.62
N THR A 78 -8.94 -7.04 2.07
CA THR A 78 -9.75 -5.92 2.58
C THR A 78 -10.85 -5.53 1.59
N TRP A 79 -10.71 -5.92 0.33
CA TRP A 79 -11.72 -5.74 -0.71
C TRP A 79 -12.11 -7.08 -1.35
N PHE A 80 -13.41 -7.25 -1.62
CA PHE A 80 -14.00 -8.44 -2.22
C PHE A 80 -14.95 -8.03 -3.34
N HIS A 81 -14.80 -8.66 -4.50
CA HIS A 81 -15.73 -8.48 -5.61
C HIS A 81 -17.02 -9.30 -5.37
N SER A 82 -18.13 -8.87 -5.97
CA SER A 82 -19.42 -9.56 -5.90
C SER A 82 -19.43 -10.97 -6.52
N ASN A 83 -18.38 -11.33 -7.26
CA ASN A 83 -18.24 -12.68 -7.83
C ASN A 83 -17.74 -13.72 -6.81
N GLY A 84 -17.42 -13.31 -5.58
CA GLY A 84 -17.01 -14.19 -4.48
C GLY A 84 -15.60 -14.80 -4.60
N ILE A 85 -14.89 -14.58 -5.71
CA ILE A 85 -13.58 -15.21 -5.99
C ILE A 85 -12.49 -14.17 -6.11
N THR A 86 -12.80 -13.00 -6.68
CA THR A 86 -11.84 -11.90 -6.82
C THR A 86 -11.75 -11.11 -5.53
N MET A 87 -10.55 -10.95 -5.00
CA MET A 87 -10.28 -10.22 -3.76
C MET A 87 -8.91 -9.56 -3.81
N SER A 88 -8.73 -8.49 -3.04
CA SER A 88 -7.46 -7.77 -2.97
C SER A 88 -7.23 -7.15 -1.59
N ARG A 89 -5.98 -7.01 -1.17
CA ARG A 89 -5.58 -6.22 0.00
C ARG A 89 -5.16 -4.82 -0.46
N ILE A 90 -6.06 -3.86 -0.32
CA ILE A 90 -5.87 -2.49 -0.81
C ILE A 90 -5.98 -1.43 0.28
N ASP A 91 -6.52 -1.77 1.44
CA ASP A 91 -6.54 -0.93 2.62
C ASP A 91 -5.31 -1.24 3.47
N ARG A 92 -4.56 -0.19 3.85
CA ARG A 92 -3.29 -0.33 4.58
C ARG A 92 -3.15 0.71 5.67
N VAL A 93 -2.30 0.36 6.63
CA VAL A 93 -1.75 1.27 7.63
C VAL A 93 -0.23 1.24 7.45
N LEU A 94 0.33 2.34 6.99
CA LEU A 94 1.76 2.52 6.76
C LEU A 94 2.30 3.48 7.82
N VAL A 95 3.31 3.07 8.59
CA VAL A 95 3.83 3.85 9.71
C VAL A 95 5.34 4.03 9.65
N SER A 96 5.86 5.15 10.15
CA SER A 96 7.31 5.31 10.33
C SER A 96 7.81 4.61 11.58
N ASP A 97 9.11 4.38 11.65
CA ASP A 97 9.75 3.82 12.86
C ASP A 97 9.54 4.72 14.09
N ASP A 98 9.58 6.04 13.91
CA ASP A 98 9.25 7.02 14.96
C ASP A 98 7.84 6.77 15.52
N TRP A 99 6.86 6.46 14.66
CA TRP A 99 5.50 6.14 15.11
C TRP A 99 5.44 4.86 15.94
N LEU A 100 6.17 3.82 15.52
CA LEU A 100 6.24 2.55 16.26
C LEU A 100 6.85 2.74 17.65
N SER A 101 7.90 3.56 17.74
CA SER A 101 8.60 3.83 19.00
C SER A 101 7.76 4.55 20.06
N LEU A 102 6.66 5.21 19.67
CA LEU A 102 5.77 5.89 20.63
C LEU A 102 5.07 4.91 21.58
N GLY A 103 4.87 3.66 21.15
CA GLY A 103 4.22 2.61 21.93
C GLY A 103 5.12 1.91 22.94
N ASP A 104 6.43 2.14 22.91
CA ASP A 104 7.43 1.44 23.74
C ASP A 104 7.70 2.13 25.09
N ASN A 105 6.74 2.89 25.62
CA ASN A 105 6.82 3.55 26.95
C ASN A 105 6.18 2.72 28.07
#